data_AF-A0A924TE72-F1
#
_entry.id   AF-A0A924TE72-F1
#
_cell.length_a   1.000
_cell.length_b   1.000
_cell.length_c   1.000
_cell.angle_alpha   90.00
_cell.angle_beta   90.00
_cell.angle_gamma   90.00
#
_symmetry.space_group_name_H-M   'P 1'
#
loop_
_entity.id
_entity.type
_entity.pdbx_description
1 polymer ?
#
loop_
_entity_poly.entity_id
_entity_poly.type
_entity_poly.pdbx_seq_one_letter_code
_entity_poly.pdbx_strand_id
1 'polypeptide(L)' 'MKLSITRLAFGTVVAVAVAAASFRVTTAEERRSERRAVARTVCASTGGAWVSVNGDEVCDKGEQAKKY' A
#
# COMPACT_ATOMS: atom_id res chain seq x y z
N MET A 1 -9.27 34.86 29.36
CA MET A 1 -8.25 34.23 28.52
C MET A 1 -8.65 34.40 27.05
N LYS A 2 -8.22 35.48 26.38
CA LYS A 2 -8.52 35.71 24.95
C LYS A 2 -7.59 34.82 24.13
N LEU A 3 -8.04 33.63 23.73
CA LEU A 3 -7.31 32.83 22.75
C LEU A 3 -7.22 33.66 21.47
N SER A 4 -6.00 33.99 21.05
CA SER A 4 -5.76 34.73 19.81
C SER A 4 -6.33 33.91 18.66
N ILE A 5 -7.20 34.51 17.83
CA ILE A 5 -7.84 33.88 16.66
C ILE A 5 -6.79 33.16 15.78
N THR A 6 -5.58 33.71 15.72
CA THR A 6 -4.42 33.13 15.04
C THR A 6 -4.03 31.74 15.55
N ARG A 7 -4.09 31.48 16.85
CA ARG A 7 -3.76 30.17 17.44
C ARG A 7 -4.81 29.12 17.11
N LEU A 8 -6.08 29.54 17.05
CA LEU A 8 -7.19 28.69 16.62
C LEU A 8 -7.04 28.32 15.14
N ALA A 9 -6.74 29.29 14.29
CA ALA A 9 -6.52 29.05 12.86
C ALA A 9 -5.31 28.13 12.60
N PHE A 10 -4.22 28.28 13.35
CA PHE A 10 -3.09 27.37 13.24
C PHE A 10 -3.44 25.95 13.69
N GLY A 11 -4.14 25.82 14.82
CA GLY A 11 -4.59 24.53 15.33
C GLY A 11 -5.47 23.78 14.34
N THR A 12 -6.40 24.47 13.67
CA THR A 12 -7.27 23.85 12.68
C THR A 12 -6.52 23.40 11.43
N VAL A 13 -5.59 24.21 10.91
CA VAL A 13 -4.77 23.84 9.75
C VAL A 13 -3.93 22.60 10.06
N VAL A 14 -3.30 22.54 11.25
CA VAL A 14 -2.52 21.37 11.67
C VAL A 14 -3.41 20.14 11.80
N ALA A 15 -4.60 20.26 12.41
CA ALA A 15 -5.53 19.14 12.54
C ALA A 15 -5.99 18.59 11.18
N VAL A 16 -6.32 19.47 10.23
CA VAL A 16 -6.71 19.07 8.86
C VAL A 16 -5.54 18.41 8.11
N ALA A 17 -4.34 18.94 8.24
CA ALA A 17 -3.15 18.36 7.61
C ALA A 17 -2.84 16.95 8.12
N VAL A 18 -2.92 16.74 9.44
CA VAL A 18 -2.75 15.42 10.06
C VAL A 18 -3.84 14.47 9.59
N ALA A 19 -5.11 14.87 9.60
CA ALA A 19 -6.21 14.03 9.14
C ALA A 19 -6.05 13.61 7.66
N ALA A 20 -5.64 14.53 6.79
CA ALA A 20 -5.41 14.25 5.37
C ALA A 20 -4.23 13.29 5.15
N ALA A 21 -3.16 13.41 5.94
CA ALA A 21 -2.03 12.49 5.88
C ALA A 21 -2.43 11.07 6.31
N SER A 22 -3.14 10.93 7.43
CA SER A 22 -3.63 9.65 7.92
C SER A 22 -4.55 8.97 6.91
N PHE A 23 -5.46 9.72 6.28
CA PHE A 23 -6.38 9.21 5.27
C PHE A 23 -5.65 8.67 4.03
N ARG A 24 -4.54 9.31 3.63
CA ARG A 24 -3.70 8.79 2.53
C ARG A 24 -2.96 7.51 2.91
N VAL A 25 -2.55 7.37 4.17
CA VAL A 25 -1.87 6.16 4.67
C VAL A 25 -2.83 4.98 4.71
N THR A 26 -4.05 5.16 5.25
CA THR A 26 -5.04 4.08 5.35
C THR A 26 -5.52 3.62 3.96
N THR A 27 -5.75 4.55 3.04
CA THR A 27 -6.16 4.21 1.67
C THR A 27 -5.01 3.67 0.79
N ALA A 28 -3.76 3.82 1.22
CA ALA A 28 -2.60 3.25 0.51
C ALA A 28 -2.46 1.73 0.71
N GLU A 29 -2.89 1.20 1.85
CA GLU A 29 -2.88 -0.24 2.09
C GLU A 29 -3.83 -0.98 1.16
N GLU A 30 -5.02 -0.43 0.95
CA GLU A 30 -6.05 -0.99 0.07
C GLU A 30 -5.57 -1.09 -1.39
N ARG A 31 -4.84 -0.09 -1.88
CA ARG A 31 -4.25 -0.13 -3.22
C ARG A 31 -3.10 -1.13 -3.36
N ARG A 32 -2.38 -1.44 -2.28
CA ARG A 32 -1.31 -2.45 -2.29
C ARG A 32 -1.89 -3.86 -2.22
N SER A 33 -2.93 -4.09 -1.44
CA SER A 33 -3.59 -5.39 -1.34
C SER A 33 -4.28 -5.77 -2.65
N GLU A 34 -4.99 -4.83 -3.28
CA GLU A 34 -5.67 -5.04 -4.56
C GLU A 34 -4.68 -5.39 -5.67
N ARG A 35 -3.55 -4.68 -5.78
CA ARG A 35 -2.50 -5.00 -6.77
C ARG A 35 -1.89 -6.38 -6.54
N ARG A 36 -1.66 -6.78 -5.29
CA ARG A 36 -1.15 -8.13 -4.97
C ARG A 36 -2.18 -9.21 -5.29
N ALA A 37 -3.46 -8.96 -5.01
CA ALA A 37 -4.54 -9.88 -5.36
C ALA A 37 -4.64 -10.06 -6.88
N VAL A 38 -4.63 -8.97 -7.66
CA VAL A 38 -4.62 -9.03 -9.13
C VAL A 38 -3.38 -9.75 -9.65
N ALA A 39 -2.19 -9.50 -9.09
CA ALA A 39 -0.99 -10.18 -9.55
C ALA A 39 -1.04 -11.70 -9.28
N ARG A 40 -1.56 -12.11 -8.11
CA ARG A 40 -1.78 -13.53 -7.76
C ARG A 40 -2.78 -14.21 -8.70
N THR A 41 -3.91 -13.56 -8.98
CA THR A 41 -4.93 -14.13 -9.88
C THR A 41 -4.42 -14.23 -11.32
N VAL A 42 -3.68 -13.23 -11.82
CA VAL A 42 -3.06 -13.26 -13.14
C VAL A 42 -1.98 -14.35 -13.24
N CYS A 43 -1.22 -14.58 -12.18
CA CYS A 43 -0.24 -15.67 -12.15
C CYS A 43 -0.90 -17.04 -12.23
N ALA A 44 -1.91 -17.27 -11.39
CA ALA A 44 -2.66 -18.52 -11.38
C ALA A 44 -3.40 -18.76 -12.72
N SER A 45 -3.98 -17.72 -13.32
CA SER A 45 -4.69 -17.85 -14.60
C SER A 45 -3.76 -18.13 -15.78
N THR A 46 -2.48 -17.77 -15.68
CA THR A 46 -1.46 -18.05 -16.69
C THR A 46 -0.71 -19.36 -16.46
N GLY A 47 -1.14 -20.17 -15.49
CA GLY A 47 -0.56 -21.47 -15.17
C GLY A 47 0.70 -21.41 -14.31
N GLY A 48 1.01 -20.25 -13.72
CA GLY A 48 2.11 -20.08 -12.78
C GLY A 48 1.71 -20.34 -11.32
N ALA A 49 2.69 -20.65 -10.48
CA ALA A 49 2.56 -20.78 -9.04
C ALA A 49 3.07 -19.52 -8.34
N TRP A 50 2.35 -19.06 -7.31
CA TRP A 50 2.80 -17.94 -6.49
C TRP A 50 3.74 -18.48 -5.41
N VAL A 51 5.01 -18.11 -5.47
CA VAL A 51 6.06 -18.61 -4.55
C VAL A 51 6.81 -17.46 -3.90
N SER A 52 7.27 -17.68 -2.67
CA SER A 52 8.14 -16.74 -1.97
C SER A 52 9.60 -17.17 -2.12
N VAL A 53 10.42 -16.32 -2.71
CA VAL A 53 11.86 -16.57 -2.94
C VAL A 53 12.63 -15.45 -2.28
N ASN A 54 13.51 -15.77 -1.32
CA ASN A 54 14.31 -14.80 -0.57
C ASN A 54 13.51 -13.66 0.11
N GLY A 55 12.25 -13.92 0.48
CA GLY A 55 11.37 -12.93 1.11
C GLY A 55 10.55 -12.07 0.13
N ASP A 56 10.77 -12.20 -1.17
CA ASP A 56 9.96 -11.58 -2.22
C ASP A 56 8.89 -12.54 -2.73
N GLU A 57 7.68 -12.04 -2.96
CA GLU A 57 6.60 -12.79 -3.59
C GLU A 57 6.69 -12.67 -5.11
N VAL A 58 6.88 -13.80 -5.79
CA VAL A 58 7.08 -13.83 -7.24
C VAL A 58 6.16 -14.87 -7.88
N CYS A 59 5.68 -14.56 -9.09
CA CYS A 59 5.01 -15.53 -9.93
C CYS A 59 6.04 -16.43 -10.61
N ASP A 60 6.06 -17.71 -10.27
CA ASP A 60 6.88 -18.71 -10.95
C ASP A 60 6.06 -19.46 -12.00
N LYS A 61 6.42 -19.26 -13.26
CA LYS A 61 5.80 -19.95 -14.41
C LYS A 61 6.60 -21.20 -14.85
N GLY A 62 7.52 -21.69 -14.01
CA GLY A 62 8.43 -22.78 -14.36
C GLY A 62 9.67 -22.33 -15.14
N GLU A 63 9.81 -21.03 -15.43
CA GLU A 63 11.03 -20.44 -16.01
C GLU A 63 12.12 -20.16 -14.96
N GLN A 64 11.76 -19.92 -13.70
CA GLN A 64 12.72 -19.61 -12.64
C GLN A 64 13.45 -20.85 -12.12
N ALA A 65 12.84 -22.04 -12.26
CA ALA A 65 13.45 -23.33 -11.90
C ALA A 65 14.65 -23.74 -12.77
N LYS A 66 14.93 -23.02 -13.88
CA LYS A 66 16.11 -23.26 -14.74
C LYS A 66 17.27 -22.29 -14.51
N LYS A 67 17.11 -21.27 -13.67
CA LYS A 67 18.14 -20.24 -13.41
C LYS A 67 18.95 -20.47 -12.13
N TYR A 68 18.65 -21.53 -11.38
CA TYR A 68 19.46 -22.04 -10.28
C TYR A 68 19.97 -23.44 -10.61
#